data_AF-E0D5A6-F1
#
_entry.id   AF-E0D5A6-F1
#
_cell.length_a   1.000
_cell.length_b   1.000
_cell.length_c   1.000
_cell.angle_alpha   90.00
_cell.angle_beta   90.00
_cell.angle_gamma   90.00
#
_symmetry.space_group_name_H-M   'P 1'
#
loop_
_entity.id
_entity.type
_entity.pdbx_description
1 polymer ?
#
loop_
_entity_poly.entity_id
_entity_poly.type
_entity_poly.pdbx_seq_one_letter_code
_entity_poly.pdbx_strand_id
1 'polypeptide(L)' 'QACGTEEWAPERSETCFPRIVVFLTWQEPVSLVLLAANTLLLVVVAGTAGLFAWHLDTPV' A
#
# COMPACT_ATOMS: atom_id res chain seq x y z
N GLN A 1 3.40 -35.19 2.49
CA GLN A 1 4.46 -34.53 1.70
C GLN A 1 4.28 -33.03 1.89
N ALA A 2 5.25 -32.32 2.48
CA ALA A 2 5.16 -30.86 2.57
C ALA A 2 5.42 -30.31 1.16
N CYS A 3 4.48 -29.54 0.60
CA CYS A 3 4.67 -28.89 -0.71
C CYS A 3 5.90 -27.95 -0.69
N GLY A 4 6.45 -27.64 -1.86
CA GLY A 4 7.57 -26.71 -1.98
C GLY A 4 7.25 -25.34 -1.39
N THR A 5 8.28 -24.55 -1.07
CA THR A 5 8.16 -23.23 -0.42
C THR A 5 7.24 -22.24 -1.15
N GLU A 6 7.08 -22.39 -2.47
CA GLU A 6 6.25 -21.55 -3.33
C GLU A 6 4.86 -22.16 -3.62
N GLU A 7 4.55 -23.29 -2.99
CA GLU A 7 3.36 -24.10 -3.26
C GLU A 7 2.58 -24.34 -1.97
N TRP A 8 1.26 -24.49 -2.08
CA TRP A 8 0.36 -24.75 -0.96
C TRP A 8 -0.61 -25.87 -1.36
N ALA A 9 -0.74 -26.90 -0.52
CA ALA A 9 -1.86 -27.86 -0.58
C ALA A 9 -2.92 -27.56 0.51
N PRO A 10 -4.21 -27.41 0.17
CA PRO A 10 -5.28 -27.33 1.15
C PRO A 10 -5.38 -28.62 1.98
N GLU A 11 -5.85 -28.53 3.23
CA GLU A 11 -5.98 -29.64 4.21
C GLU A 11 -6.70 -30.90 3.68
N ARG A 12 -7.44 -30.78 2.56
CA ARG A 12 -8.27 -31.84 1.95
C ARG A 12 -7.80 -32.33 0.58
N SER A 13 -6.72 -31.78 0.02
CA SER A 13 -6.22 -32.15 -1.33
C SER A 13 -4.76 -32.54 -1.27
N GLU A 14 -4.40 -33.65 -1.94
CA GLU A 14 -3.02 -34.11 -2.08
C GLU A 14 -2.24 -33.39 -3.20
N THR A 15 -2.88 -32.46 -3.90
CA THR A 15 -2.29 -31.70 -5.02
C THR A 15 -1.73 -30.36 -4.53
N CYS A 16 -0.46 -30.09 -4.84
CA CYS A 16 0.16 -28.79 -4.60
C CYS A 16 -0.34 -27.76 -5.62
N PHE A 17 -0.80 -26.61 -5.13
CA PHE A 17 -1.21 -25.47 -5.97
C PHE A 17 -0.14 -24.38 -5.94
N PRO A 18 0.12 -23.70 -7.08
CA PRO A 18 1.05 -22.58 -7.13
C PRO A 18 0.50 -21.41 -6.31
N ARG A 19 1.33 -20.86 -5.40
CA ARG A 19 0.97 -19.67 -4.62
C ARG A 19 1.10 -18.43 -5.50
N ILE A 20 0.02 -18.04 -6.19
CA ILE A 20 -0.03 -16.75 -6.88
C ILE A 20 -0.13 -15.62 -5.85
N VAL A 21 0.98 -14.92 -5.61
CA VAL A 21 0.99 -13.72 -4.77
C VAL A 21 0.50 -12.56 -5.64
N VAL A 22 -0.77 -12.21 -5.51
CA VAL A 22 -1.32 -11.03 -6.18
C VAL A 22 -0.85 -9.80 -5.39
N PHE A 23 0.26 -9.23 -5.82
CA PHE A 23 0.66 -7.89 -5.38
C PHE A 23 -0.30 -6.88 -6.00
N LEU A 24 -0.63 -5.79 -5.28
CA LEU A 24 -1.30 -4.64 -5.90
C LEU A 24 -0.40 -4.14 -7.03
N THR A 25 -0.75 -4.52 -8.26
CA THR A 25 0.04 -4.13 -9.41
C THR A 25 -0.20 -2.65 -9.67
N TRP A 26 0.83 -1.95 -10.19
CA TRP A 26 0.78 -0.50 -10.41
C TRP A 26 -0.38 -0.06 -11.33
N GLN A 27 -0.86 -0.97 -12.18
CA GLN A 27 -1.94 -0.72 -13.14
C GLN A 27 -3.35 -1.05 -12.60
N GLU A 28 -3.46 -1.57 -11.37
CA GLU A 28 -4.78 -1.77 -10.76
C GLU A 28 -5.43 -0.42 -10.45
N PRO A 29 -6.74 -0.25 -10.71
CA PRO A 29 -7.44 1.00 -10.43
C PRO A 29 -7.36 1.37 -8.94
N VAL A 30 -7.31 0.37 -8.06
CA VAL A 30 -7.14 0.55 -6.62
C VAL A 30 -5.78 1.19 -6.29
N SER A 31 -4.71 0.78 -6.96
CA SER A 31 -3.38 1.37 -6.78
C SER A 31 -3.36 2.85 -7.18
N LEU A 32 -4.02 3.21 -8.29
CA LEU A 32 -4.12 4.60 -8.74
C LEU A 32 -4.90 5.48 -7.76
N VAL A 33 -6.02 4.98 -7.24
CA VAL A 33 -6.82 5.68 -6.22
C VAL A 33 -6.00 5.89 -4.95
N LEU A 34 -5.28 4.85 -4.50
CA LEU A 34 -4.39 4.95 -3.34
C LEU A 34 -3.26 5.96 -3.56
N LEU A 35 -2.62 5.96 -4.73
CA LEU A 35 -1.57 6.94 -5.07
C LEU A 35 -2.11 8.37 -5.03
N ALA A 36 -3.27 8.60 -5.66
CA ALA A 36 -3.90 9.92 -5.68
C ALA A 36 -4.25 10.41 -4.26
N ALA A 37 -4.84 9.53 -3.44
CA ALA A 37 -5.18 9.85 -2.05
C ALA A 37 -3.93 10.17 -1.21
N ASN A 38 -2.87 9.39 -1.33
CA ASN A 38 -1.61 9.63 -0.62
C ASN A 38 -0.95 10.94 -1.08
N THR A 39 -0.99 11.23 -2.38
CA THR A 39 -0.44 12.47 -2.94
C THR A 39 -1.19 13.69 -2.41
N LEU A 40 -2.53 13.63 -2.36
CA LEU A 40 -3.36 14.69 -1.80
C LEU A 40 -3.04 14.91 -0.32
N LEU A 41 -2.89 13.83 0.46
CA LEU A 41 -2.52 13.92 1.87
C LEU A 41 -1.16 14.60 2.06
N LEU A 42 -0.17 14.24 1.24
CA LEU A 42 1.16 14.87 1.28
C LEU A 42 1.09 16.37 0.97
N VAL A 43 0.26 16.78 0.01
CA VAL A 43 0.05 18.21 -0.29
C VAL A 43 -0.56 18.93 0.91
N VAL A 44 -1.55 18.33 1.60
CA VAL A 44 -2.14 18.91 2.81
C VAL A 44 -1.11 19.03 3.93
N VAL A 45 -0.29 17.99 4.15
CA VAL A 45 0.77 18.00 5.17
C VAL A 45 1.82 19.06 4.84
N ALA A 46 2.28 19.14 3.60
CA ALA A 46 3.25 20.14 3.18
C ALA A 46 2.68 21.57 3.29
N GLY A 47 1.42 21.77 2.91
CA GLY A 47 0.74 23.05 3.04
C GLY A 47 0.59 23.50 4.48
N THR A 48 0.16 22.59 5.37
CA THR A 48 0.06 22.90 6.81
C THR A 48 1.43 23.15 7.41
N ALA A 49 2.43 22.31 7.15
CA ALA A 49 3.81 22.51 7.62
C ALA A 49 4.41 23.83 7.12
N GLY A 50 4.17 24.19 5.85
CA GLY A 50 4.59 25.47 5.29
C GLY A 50 3.89 26.66 5.94
N LEU A 51 2.60 26.52 6.24
CA LEU A 51 1.84 27.54 6.98
C LEU A 51 2.40 27.71 8.40
N PHE A 52 2.67 26.61 9.12
CA PHE A 52 3.34 26.65 10.42
C PHE A 52 4.73 27.28 10.34
N ALA A 53 5.52 26.95 9.31
CA ALA A 53 6.86 27.51 9.11
C ALA A 53 6.83 29.02 8.80
N TRP A 54 5.80 29.51 8.11
CA TRP A 54 5.61 30.95 7.93
C TRP A 54 5.15 31.60 9.24
N HIS A 55 4.21 30.98 9.93
CA HIS A 55 3.60 31.50 11.16
C HIS A 55 4.41 31.18 12.43
N LEU A 56 5.72 30.95 12.32
CA LEU A 56 6.59 30.70 13.49
C LEU A 56 6.62 31.88 14.46
N ASP A 57 6.45 33.11 13.96
CA ASP A 57 6.47 34.35 14.76
C ASP A 57 5.08 34.79 15.26
N THR A 58 4.00 34.13 14.83
CA THR A 58 2.68 34.37 15.44
C THR A 58 2.52 33.41 16.61
N PRO A 59 2.51 33.88 17.86
CA PRO A 59 2.20 33.04 19.01
C PRO A 59 0.75 32.58 18.84
N VAL A 60 0.57 31.34 18.43
CA VAL A 60 -0.74 30.68 18.44
C VAL A 60 -1.23 30.52 19.88
#